data_AF-A0A354RE00-F1
#
_entry.id   AF-A0A354RE00-F1
#
_cell.length_a   1.000
_cell.length_b   1.000
_cell.length_c   1.000
_cell.angle_alpha   90.00
_cell.angle_beta   90.00
_cell.angle_gamma   90.00
#
_symmetry.space_group_name_H-M   'P 1'
#
loop_
_entity.id
_entity.type
_entity.pdbx_description
1 polymer ?
#
loop_
_entity_poly.entity_id
_entity_poly.type
_entity_poly.pdbx_seq_one_letter_code
_entity_poly.pdbx_strand_id
1 'polypeptide(L)' 'MDYHPKVSKSKLSEDTLQVTYSTETSRKSFIIRLPERTEEPPPLAIESFAMDPEHYHKLMERVERMRPRDSES' A
#
# COMPACT_ATOMS: atom_id res chain seq x y z
N MET A 1 -12.33 -17.65 27.59
CA MET A 1 -12.53 -18.29 26.27
C MET A 1 -11.95 -17.33 25.25
N ASP A 2 -10.70 -17.59 24.84
CA ASP A 2 -9.96 -16.76 23.90
C ASP A 2 -10.44 -17.03 22.47
N TYR A 3 -11.56 -16.41 22.08
CA TYR A 3 -12.12 -16.51 20.73
C TYR A 3 -11.32 -15.65 19.76
N HIS A 4 -10.10 -16.06 19.46
CA HIS A 4 -9.30 -15.42 18.42
C HIS A 4 -9.52 -16.11 17.08
N PRO A 5 -9.92 -15.38 16.04
CA PRO A 5 -10.02 -15.94 14.71
C PRO A 5 -8.63 -16.37 14.22
N LYS A 6 -8.54 -17.56 13.64
CA LYS A 6 -7.35 -18.02 12.95
C LYS A 6 -7.26 -17.29 11.62
N VAL A 7 -6.16 -16.58 11.42
CA VAL A 7 -5.91 -15.83 10.18
C VAL A 7 -4.85 -16.57 9.38
N SER A 8 -5.16 -16.91 8.12
CA SER A 8 -4.18 -17.44 7.17
C SER A 8 -4.07 -16.56 5.94
N LYS A 9 -2.87 -16.50 5.38
CA LYS A 9 -2.54 -15.72 4.19
C LYS A 9 -1.93 -16.65 3.16
N SER A 10 -2.39 -16.59 1.91
CA SER A 10 -1.84 -17.38 0.80
C SER A 10 -1.70 -16.50 -0.43
N LYS A 11 -0.55 -16.60 -1.10
CA LYS A 11 -0.30 -15.90 -2.37
C LYS A 11 -1.14 -16.56 -3.47
N LEU A 12 -1.97 -15.78 -4.16
CA LEU A 12 -2.81 -16.26 -5.26
C LEU A 12 -2.20 -15.93 -6.62
N SER A 13 -1.59 -14.74 -6.75
CA SER A 13 -0.77 -14.32 -7.90
C SER A 13 0.35 -13.38 -7.44
N GLU A 14 1.15 -12.83 -8.37
CA GLU A 14 2.17 -11.83 -8.02
C GLU A 14 1.59 -10.60 -7.31
N ASP A 15 0.44 -10.12 -7.79
CA ASP A 15 -0.20 -8.90 -7.28
C ASP A 15 -1.43 -9.18 -6.41
N THR A 16 -1.67 -10.44 -6.01
CA THR A 16 -2.83 -10.77 -5.17
C THR A 16 -2.52 -11.67 -4.00
N LEU A 17 -3.06 -11.28 -2.84
CA LEU A 17 -3.01 -12.04 -1.60
C LEU A 17 -4.42 -12.46 -1.21
N GLN A 18 -4.62 -13.75 -0.97
CA GLN A 18 -5.83 -14.24 -0.35
C GLN A 18 -5.65 -14.28 1.17
N VAL A 19 -6.56 -13.63 1.89
CA VAL A 19 -6.61 -13.63 3.36
C VAL A 19 -7.87 -14.35 3.81
N THR A 20 -7.71 -15.34 4.66
CA THR A 20 -8.82 -16.11 5.24
C THR A 20 -8.86 -15.89 6.74
N TYR A 21 -10.04 -15.57 7.25
CA TYR A 21 -10.36 -15.55 8.68
C TYR A 21 -11.26 -16.75 8.98
N SER A 22 -10.91 -17.55 9.98
CA SER A 22 -11.75 -18.65 10.45
C SER A 22 -11.93 -18.64 11.96
N THR A 23 -13.14 -18.99 12.37
CA THR A 23 -13.52 -19.31 13.76
C THR A 23 -13.97 -20.77 13.77
N GLU A 24 -14.38 -21.29 14.93
CA GLU A 24 -14.92 -22.66 15.02
C GLU A 24 -16.19 -22.85 14.18
N THR A 25 -16.98 -21.79 13.99
CA THR A 25 -18.31 -21.87 13.36
C THR A 25 -18.40 -21.21 12.00
N SER A 26 -17.40 -20.40 11.60
CA SER A 26 -17.45 -19.61 10.37
C SER A 26 -16.09 -19.42 9.72
N ARG A 27 -16.09 -19.27 8.38
CA ARG A 27 -14.91 -19.00 7.57
C ARG A 27 -15.25 -17.96 6.50
N LYS A 28 -14.39 -16.96 6.33
CA LYS A 28 -14.52 -15.94 5.28
C LYS A 28 -13.18 -15.66 4.62
N SER A 29 -13.18 -15.54 3.29
CA SER A 29 -12.00 -15.29 2.47
C SER A 29 -12.14 -13.98 1.71
N PHE A 30 -11.03 -13.25 1.60
CA PHE A 30 -10.93 -11.99 0.87
C PHE A 30 -9.73 -12.04 -0.08
N ILE A 31 -9.86 -11.38 -1.23
CA ILE A 31 -8.75 -11.18 -2.17
C ILE A 31 -8.33 -9.72 -2.05
N ILE A 32 -7.07 -9.51 -1.68
CA ILE A 32 -6.44 -8.19 -1.57
C ILE A 32 -5.51 -8.03 -2.76
N ARG A 33 -5.69 -6.95 -3.53
CA ARG A 33 -4.71 -6.55 -4.54
C ARG A 33 -3.54 -5.88 -3.84
N LEU A 34 -2.34 -6.36 -4.11
CA LEU A 34 -1.09 -5.75 -3.68
C LEU A 34 -0.78 -4.57 -4.60
N PRO A 35 -0.22 -3.48 -4.07
CA PRO A 35 0.31 -2.43 -4.92
C PRO A 35 1.42 -2.99 -5.80
N GLU A 36 1.52 -2.48 -7.04
CA GLU A 36 2.66 -2.77 -7.90
C GLU A 36 3.95 -2.41 -7.15
N ARG A 37 4.93 -3.31 -7.22
CA ARG A 37 6.25 -3.03 -6.65
C ARG A 37 6.89 -1.95 -7.50
N THR A 38 6.93 -0.73 -6.98
CA THR A 38 7.75 0.32 -7.57
C THR A 38 9.21 0.04 -7.21
N GLU A 39 10.09 0.10 -8.21
CA GLU A 39 11.56 0.08 -7.98
C GLU A 39 12.05 1.35 -7.26
N GLU A 40 11.17 2.34 -7.11
CA GLU A 40 11.44 3.60 -6.45
C GLU A 40 11.67 3.38 -4.94
N PRO A 41 12.82 3.81 -4.39
CA PRO A 41 13.09 3.70 -2.97
C PRO A 41 12.08 4.53 -2.16
N PRO A 42 11.72 4.10 -0.94
CA PRO A 42 10.84 4.89 -0.09
C PRO A 42 11.50 6.25 0.19
N PRO A 43 10.73 7.35 0.18
CA PRO A 43 11.30 8.67 0.43
C PRO A 43 11.86 8.73 1.85
N LEU A 44 13.18 8.90 1.96
CA LEU A 44 13.86 9.12 3.24
C LEU A 44 13.78 10.61 3.59
N ALA A 45 13.19 10.94 4.73
CA ALA A 45 12.93 12.32 5.15
C ALA A 45 14.19 13.21 5.26
N ILE A 46 15.37 12.61 5.31
CA ILE A 46 16.67 13.26 5.56
C ILE A 46 17.36 13.66 4.24
N GLU A 47 16.93 13.09 3.11
CA GLU A 47 17.60 13.26 1.80
C GLU A 47 16.94 14.30 0.92
N SER A 48 15.91 15.03 1.39
CA SER A 48 15.25 16.08 0.58
C SER A 48 16.19 17.18 0.09
N PHE A 49 17.24 17.49 0.86
CA PHE A 49 18.30 18.44 0.47
C PHE A 49 19.48 17.79 -0.28
N ALA A 50 19.55 16.45 -0.30
CA ALA A 50 20.59 15.67 -0.97
C ALA A 50 20.12 15.05 -2.29
N MET A 51 18.82 15.08 -2.58
CA MET A 51 18.24 14.65 -3.85
C MET A 51 18.65 15.57 -4.99
N ASP A 52 18.85 14.97 -6.16
CA ASP A 52 19.02 15.72 -7.40
C ASP A 52 17.81 16.67 -7.60
N PRO A 53 18.04 17.98 -7.86
CA PRO A 53 16.96 18.95 -7.96
C PRO A 53 15.91 18.61 -9.03
N GLU A 54 16.32 17.97 -10.13
CA GLU A 54 15.40 17.58 -11.19
C GLU A 54 14.56 16.37 -10.78
N HIS A 55 15.15 15.41 -10.07
CA HIS A 55 14.41 14.32 -9.47
C HIS A 55 13.38 14.82 -8.45
N TYR A 56 13.76 15.73 -7.56
CA TYR A 56 12.84 16.35 -6.60
C TYR A 56 11.68 17.08 -7.30
N HIS A 57 11.96 17.82 -8.38
CA HIS A 57 10.93 18.54 -9.13
C HIS A 57 9.87 17.58 -9.71
N LYS A 58 10.29 16.47 -10.33
CA LYS A 58 9.38 15.43 -10.87
C LYS A 58 8.50 14.79 -9.79
N LEU A 59 9.03 14.60 -8.59
CA LEU A 59 8.25 14.10 -7.45
C LEU A 59 7.16 15.10 -7.04
N MET A 60 7.48 16.38 -6.98
CA MET A 60 6.52 17.43 -6.64
C MET A 60 5.39 17.53 -7.67
N GLU A 61 5.70 17.46 -8.97
CA GLU A 61 4.68 17.42 -10.04
C GLU A 61 3.74 16.20 -9.93
N ARG A 62 4.28 15.05 -9.50
CA ARG A 62 3.46 13.84 -9.27
C ARG A 62 2.50 14.03 -8.10
N VAL A 63 2.95 14.66 -7.02
CA VAL A 63 2.11 15.00 -5.86
C VAL A 63 0.99 15.97 -6.27
N GLU A 64 1.31 17.00 -7.04
CA GLU A 64 0.32 17.96 -7.53
C GLU A 64 -0.76 17.29 -8.38
N ARG A 65 -0.40 16.35 -9.25
CA ARG A 65 -1.35 15.57 -10.06
C ARG A 65 -2.25 14.64 -9.24
N MET A 66 -1.82 14.24 -8.05
CA MET A 66 -2.58 13.36 -7.15
C MET A 66 -3.51 14.11 -6.21
N ARG A 67 -3.45 15.45 -6.16
CA ARG A 67 -4.37 16.22 -5.33
C ARG A 67 -5.79 16.14 -5.88
N PRO A 68 -6.79 15.71 -5.06
CA PRO A 68 -8.18 15.87 -5.45
C PRO A 68 -8.48 17.36 -5.63
N ARG A 69 -9.33 17.70 -6.60
CA ARG A 69 -9.71 19.08 -6.96
C ARG A 69 -10.42 19.87 -5.84
N ASP A 70 -10.63 19.27 -4.67
CA ASP A 70 -11.53 19.78 -3.63
C ASP A 70 -10.84 20.66 -2.58
N SER A 71 -9.60 21.11 -2.81
CA SER A 71 -8.87 22.00 -1.88
C SER A 71 -8.69 23.41 -2.44
N GLU A 72 -9.71 23.95 -3.11
CA GLU A 72 -9.90 25.39 -3.29
C GLU A 72 -11.16 25.78 -2.51
N SER A 73 -10.98 26.35 -1.31
CA SER A 73 -11.98 27.10 -0.54
C SER A 73 -11.28 28.29 0.10
#